data_AF-A0A7D5NYN1-F1
#
_entry.id   AF-A0A7D5NYN1-F1
#
_cell.length_a   1.000
_cell.length_b   1.000
_cell.length_c   1.000
_cell.angle_alpha   90.00
_cell.angle_beta   90.00
_cell.angle_gamma   90.00
#
_symmetry.space_group_name_H-M   'P 1'
#
loop_
_entity.id
_entity.type
_entity.pdbx_description
1 polymer ?
#
loop_
_entity_poly.entity_id
_entity_poly.type
_entity_poly.pdbx_seq_one_letter_code
_entity_poly.pdbx_strand_id
1 'polypeptide(L)'
;MARKKFVGSWVILILLILFCWPAALIYFFVKYEEDPSSETRTCMNCGAKISLSYAFCPFCGRSPIQYQPLQQTSDGRSDTSINYCRSCGTKVEPEHGFCKMCGTKLK
;
A
#
# COMPACT_ATOMS: atom_id res chain seq x y z
N MET A 1 37.19 -39.69 -25.97
CA MET A 1 36.20 -39.42 -24.90
C MET A 1 36.36 -40.46 -23.79
N ALA A 2 37.04 -40.12 -22.70
CA ALA A 2 37.25 -41.03 -21.58
C ALA A 2 35.98 -41.13 -20.73
N ARG A 3 35.26 -42.26 -20.85
CA ARG A 3 34.12 -42.57 -19.97
C ARG A 3 34.67 -43.02 -18.63
N LYS A 4 34.70 -42.11 -17.65
CA LYS A 4 35.00 -42.45 -16.25
C LYS A 4 33.92 -43.42 -15.78
N LYS A 5 34.26 -44.70 -15.62
CA LYS A 5 33.35 -45.68 -15.04
C LYS A 5 33.22 -45.34 -13.56
N PHE A 6 32.06 -44.82 -13.16
CA PHE A 6 31.78 -44.46 -11.78
C PHE A 6 31.63 -45.76 -10.97
N VAL A 7 32.69 -46.14 -10.25
CA VAL A 7 32.77 -47.39 -9.44
C VAL A 7 32.21 -47.21 -8.03
N GLY A 8 31.66 -46.05 -7.71
CA GLY A 8 30.99 -45.81 -6.44
C GLY A 8 29.62 -46.49 -6.41
N SER A 9 29.21 -46.97 -5.23
CA SER A 9 27.85 -47.46 -5.02
C SER A 9 26.88 -46.37 -5.43
N TRP A 10 26.06 -46.64 -6.44
CA TRP A 10 25.06 -45.68 -6.95
C TRP A 10 24.12 -45.23 -5.82
N VAL A 11 23.94 -46.07 -4.80
CA VAL A 11 23.24 -45.76 -3.56
C VAL A 11 23.86 -44.56 -2.83
N ILE A 12 25.18 -44.45 -2.75
CA ILE A 12 25.86 -43.33 -2.08
C ILE A 12 25.65 -42.02 -2.85
N LEU A 13 25.72 -42.04 -4.18
CA LEU A 13 25.40 -40.87 -4.99
C LEU A 13 23.95 -40.45 -4.82
N ILE A 14 23.02 -41.40 -4.83
CA ILE A 14 21.59 -41.13 -4.65
C ILE A 14 21.32 -40.54 -3.26
N LEU A 15 21.97 -41.06 -2.20
CA LEU A 15 21.87 -40.53 -0.84
C LEU A 15 22.45 -39.11 -0.74
N LEU A 16 23.61 -38.84 -1.34
CA LEU A 16 24.21 -37.50 -1.33
C LEU A 16 23.34 -36.48 -2.07
N ILE A 17 22.75 -36.87 -3.20
CA ILE A 17 21.82 -36.01 -3.94
C ILE A 17 20.53 -35.80 -3.13
N LEU A 18 19.94 -36.85 -2.56
CA LEU A 18 18.71 -36.73 -1.75
C LEU A 18 18.87 -35.92 -0.46
N PHE A 19 20.06 -35.87 0.14
CA PHE A 19 20.29 -35.05 1.33
C PHE A 19 20.79 -33.63 1.00
N CYS A 20 21.59 -33.47 -0.06
CA CYS A 20 22.13 -32.17 -0.46
C CYS A 20 21.10 -31.32 -1.24
N TRP A 21 20.28 -31.97 -2.07
CA TRP A 21 19.25 -31.30 -2.86
C TRP A 21 18.17 -30.62 -2.02
N PRO A 22 17.56 -31.21 -0.97
CA PRO A 22 16.57 -30.51 -0.15
C PRO A 22 17.17 -29.29 0.53
N ALA A 23 18.43 -29.35 1.01
CA ALA A 23 19.09 -28.18 1.58
C ALA A 23 19.30 -27.05 0.53
N ALA A 24 19.73 -27.40 -0.68
CA ALA A 24 19.87 -26.44 -1.77
C ALA A 24 18.51 -25.87 -2.23
N LEU A 25 17.46 -26.68 -2.20
CA LEU A 25 16.10 -26.31 -2.58
C LEU A 25 15.49 -25.39 -1.52
N ILE A 26 15.64 -25.70 -0.22
CA ILE A 26 15.24 -24.81 0.87
C ILE A 26 15.99 -23.47 0.79
N TYR A 27 17.31 -23.49 0.56
CA TYR A 27 18.10 -22.28 0.37
C TYR A 27 17.59 -21.44 -0.81
N PHE A 28 17.26 -22.09 -1.93
CA PHE A 28 16.66 -21.43 -3.08
C PHE A 28 15.34 -20.79 -2.67
N PHE A 29 14.36 -21.57 -2.19
CA PHE A 29 13.04 -21.04 -1.82
C PHE A 29 13.09 -19.90 -0.80
N VAL A 30 13.91 -19.98 0.26
CA VAL A 30 14.08 -18.91 1.25
C VAL A 30 14.73 -17.65 0.66
N LYS A 31 15.58 -17.79 -0.35
CA LYS A 31 16.24 -16.67 -1.03
C LYS A 31 15.32 -15.97 -2.05
N TYR A 32 14.23 -16.62 -2.49
CA TYR A 32 13.34 -16.11 -3.55
C TYR A 32 12.05 -15.44 -3.04
N GLU A 33 11.86 -15.28 -1.72
CA GLU A 33 10.87 -14.33 -1.15
C GLU A 33 11.41 -12.88 -1.14
N GLU A 34 12.03 -12.46 -2.24
CA GLU A 34 12.15 -11.03 -2.56
C GLU A 34 11.02 -10.70 -3.54
N ASP A 35 9.89 -10.25 -2.97
CA ASP A 35 8.67 -9.82 -3.65
C ASP A 35 8.95 -9.08 -4.99
N PRO A 36 8.57 -9.64 -6.14
CA PRO A 36 8.67 -8.94 -7.43
C PRO A 36 7.66 -7.78 -7.58
N SER A 37 6.89 -7.47 -6.54
CA SER A 37 6.00 -6.31 -6.51
C SER A 37 6.52 -5.28 -5.52
N SER A 38 7.66 -4.65 -5.83
CA SER A 38 7.99 -3.34 -5.29
C SER A 38 6.98 -2.32 -5.84
N GLU A 39 5.76 -2.40 -5.35
CA GLU A 39 4.69 -1.49 -5.72
C GLU A 39 5.15 -0.10 -5.27
N THR A 40 5.35 0.80 -6.22
CA THR A 40 5.85 2.15 -5.98
C THR A 40 4.77 3.17 -6.37
N ARG A 41 4.74 4.27 -5.63
CA ARG A 41 3.84 5.39 -5.84
C ARG A 41 4.61 6.70 -5.88
N THR A 42 4.05 7.68 -6.55
CA THR A 42 4.61 9.03 -6.60
C THR A 42 4.01 9.88 -5.48
N CYS A 43 4.85 10.51 -4.67
CA CYS A 43 4.41 11.46 -3.66
C CYS A 43 3.78 12.70 -4.33
N MET A 44 2.52 12.99 -4.04
CA MET A 44 1.81 14.15 -4.61
C MET A 44 2.37 15.51 -4.14
N ASN A 45 3.15 15.52 -3.06
CA ASN A 45 3.66 16.75 -2.46
C ASN A 45 5.06 17.14 -2.97
N CYS A 46 5.89 16.18 -3.39
CA CYS A 46 7.26 16.46 -3.85
C CYS A 46 7.65 15.72 -5.15
N GLY A 47 6.77 14.89 -5.71
CA GLY A 47 7.02 14.14 -6.95
C GLY A 47 7.98 12.96 -6.81
N ALA A 48 8.47 12.66 -5.61
CA ALA A 48 9.40 11.55 -5.41
C ALA A 48 8.68 10.19 -5.54
N LYS A 49 9.31 9.22 -6.22
CA LYS A 49 8.85 7.83 -6.28
C LYS A 49 9.27 7.11 -4.99
N ILE A 50 8.32 6.49 -4.31
CA ILE A 50 8.50 5.84 -3.02
C ILE A 50 7.76 4.49 -3.00
N SER A 51 8.20 3.53 -2.19
CA SER A 51 7.48 2.25 -2.04
C SER A 51 6.12 2.46 -1.33
N LEU A 52 5.12 1.64 -1.66
CA LEU A 52 3.83 1.65 -0.98
C LEU A 52 3.95 1.37 0.51
N SER A 53 4.98 0.65 0.97
CA SER A 53 5.23 0.35 2.38
C SER A 53 5.51 1.57 3.27
N TYR A 54 5.97 2.69 2.70
CA TYR A 54 6.33 3.89 3.48
C TYR A 54 5.10 4.70 3.88
N ALA A 55 4.75 4.74 5.17
CA ALA A 55 3.63 5.56 5.67
C ALA A 55 3.79 7.06 5.37
N PHE A 56 5.04 7.56 5.36
CA PHE A 56 5.39 8.96 5.07
C PHE A 56 6.45 9.04 3.98
N CYS A 57 6.45 10.12 3.21
CA CYS A 57 7.47 10.32 2.19
C CYS A 57 8.83 10.63 2.85
N PRO A 58 9.89 9.82 2.65
CA PRO A 58 11.20 10.07 3.25
C PRO A 58 11.89 11.34 2.72
N PHE A 59 11.44 11.86 1.57
CA PHE A 59 12.05 13.05 0.95
C PHE A 59 11.44 14.37 1.43
N CYS A 60 10.16 14.39 1.81
CA CYS A 60 9.47 15.63 2.21
C CYS A 60 8.76 15.55 3.57
N GLY A 61 8.76 14.38 4.22
CA GLY A 61 8.14 14.16 5.52
C GLY A 61 6.60 14.15 5.54
N ARG A 62 5.94 14.40 4.41
CA ARG A 62 4.46 14.46 4.33
C ARG A 62 3.87 13.11 3.91
N SER A 63 2.64 12.85 4.34
CA SER A 63 1.92 11.63 3.95
C SER A 63 1.74 11.60 2.43
N PRO A 64 2.03 10.47 1.76
CA PRO A 64 1.91 10.38 0.31
C PRO A 64 0.50 9.97 -0.14
N ILE A 65 -0.45 9.80 0.79
CA ILE A 65 -1.87 9.48 0.54
C ILE A 65 -2.75 10.48 1.31
N GLN A 66 -3.74 11.05 0.64
CA GLN A 66 -5.02 11.39 1.27
C GLN A 66 -5.80 10.08 1.37
N TYR A 67 -5.86 9.52 2.58
CA TYR A 67 -6.69 8.35 2.87
C TYR A 67 -8.14 8.71 2.50
N GLN A 68 -8.64 8.22 1.37
CA GLN A 68 -10.07 8.08 1.19
C GLN A 68 -10.37 6.62 1.52
N PRO A 69 -10.90 6.31 2.72
CA PRO A 69 -11.44 4.98 2.92
C PRO A 69 -12.54 4.84 1.88
N LEU A 70 -12.45 3.79 1.06
CA LEU A 70 -13.56 3.28 0.28
C LEU A 70 -14.68 2.89 1.25
N GLN A 71 -15.47 3.88 1.68
CA GLN A 71 -16.81 3.65 2.19
C GLN A 71 -17.69 3.37 0.97
N GLN A 72 -17.52 2.18 0.39
CA GLN A 72 -18.60 1.52 -0.32
C GLN A 72 -19.55 0.93 0.73
N THR A 73 -20.30 1.80 1.37
CA THR A 73 -21.59 1.45 1.96
C THR A 73 -22.58 2.47 1.43
N SER A 74 -22.88 2.37 0.13
CA SER A 74 -24.08 2.98 -0.43
C SER A 74 -25.26 2.09 -0.07
N ASP A 75 -25.58 2.02 1.22
CA ASP A 75 -26.92 1.73 1.69
C ASP A 75 -27.53 3.05 2.16
N GLY A 76 -28.74 3.29 1.69
CA GLY A 76 -29.28 4.62 1.50
C GLY A 76 -29.64 5.39 2.77
N ARG A 77 -29.98 6.66 2.50
CA ARG A 77 -30.76 7.59 3.33
C ARG A 77 -29.92 8.44 4.30
N SER A 78 -29.59 9.67 3.86
CA SER A 78 -30.01 10.86 4.60
C SER A 78 -29.78 12.12 3.76
N ASP A 79 -30.90 12.69 3.37
CA ASP A 79 -31.08 14.11 3.13
C ASP A 79 -30.39 14.93 4.24
N THR A 80 -29.42 15.74 3.88
CA THR A 80 -29.08 16.95 4.63
C THR A 80 -28.54 17.92 3.60
N SER A 81 -29.38 18.87 3.20
CA SER A 81 -28.96 20.04 2.43
C SER A 81 -27.92 20.83 3.24
N ILE A 82 -26.65 20.46 3.10
CA ILE A 82 -25.55 21.19 3.71
C ILE A 82 -25.47 22.54 2.98
N ASN A 83 -25.91 23.59 3.68
CA ASN A 83 -25.81 24.96 3.20
C ASN A 83 -24.44 25.53 3.58
N TYR A 84 -23.80 26.22 2.65
CA TYR A 84 -22.54 26.92 2.87
C TYR A 84 -22.80 28.43 2.85
N CYS A 85 -22.13 29.17 3.74
CA CYS A 85 -22.21 30.62 3.75
C CYS A 85 -21.63 31.19 2.44
N ARG A 86 -22.42 31.96 1.68
CA ARG A 86 -21.97 32.57 0.43
C ARG A 86 -20.84 33.60 0.60
N SER A 87 -20.66 34.13 1.81
CA SER A 87 -19.64 35.15 2.08
C SER A 87 -18.31 34.58 2.57
N CYS A 88 -18.30 33.50 3.35
CA CYS A 88 -17.07 32.94 3.91
C CYS A 88 -16.82 31.46 3.58
N GLY A 89 -17.76 30.78 2.92
CA GLY A 89 -17.66 29.36 2.57
C GLY A 89 -17.77 28.39 3.75
N THR A 90 -18.00 28.88 4.97
CA THR A 90 -18.17 28.00 6.14
C THR A 90 -19.50 27.26 6.03
N LYS A 91 -19.50 25.97 6.39
CA LYS A 91 -20.71 25.18 6.61
C LYS A 91 -21.61 25.87 7.64
N VAL A 92 -22.88 26.07 7.29
CA VAL A 92 -23.87 26.70 8.16
C VAL A 92 -25.05 25.76 8.38
N GLU A 93 -25.47 25.68 9.64
CA GLU A 93 -26.70 24.96 10.01
C GLU A 93 -27.89 25.90 9.80
N PRO A 94 -28.94 25.47 9.06
CA PRO A 94 -30.07 26.32 8.67
C PRO A 94 -30.92 26.81 9.86
N GLU A 95 -30.73 26.28 11.07
CA GLU A 95 -31.42 26.74 12.29
C GLU A 95 -31.05 28.15 12.76
N HIS A 96 -29.95 28.74 12.27
CA HIS A 96 -29.48 30.05 12.71
C HIS A 96 -29.59 31.08 11.59
N GLY A 97 -30.28 32.20 11.83
CA GLY A 97 -30.48 33.27 10.83
C GLY A 97 -29.21 34.04 10.41
N PHE A 98 -28.04 33.67 10.94
CA PHE A 98 -26.76 34.30 10.65
C PHE A 98 -25.60 33.30 10.76
N CYS A 99 -24.54 33.53 9.99
CA CYS A 99 -23.33 32.73 10.02
C CYS A 99 -22.53 33.02 11.30
N LYS A 100 -22.26 31.99 12.11
CA LYS A 100 -21.46 32.11 13.35
C LYS A 100 -20.00 32.54 13.12
N MET A 101 -19.47 32.31 11.91
CA MET A 101 -18.07 32.60 11.59
C MET A 101 -17.84 34.01 11.04
N CYS A 102 -18.77 34.53 10.22
CA CYS A 102 -18.58 35.84 9.58
C CYS A 102 -19.70 36.86 9.88
N GLY A 103 -20.72 36.46 10.63
CA GLY A 103 -21.86 37.32 10.99
C GLY A 103 -22.83 37.61 9.85
N THR A 104 -22.59 37.10 8.63
CA THR A 104 -23.46 37.36 7.49
C THR A 104 -24.82 36.69 7.68
N LYS A 105 -25.90 37.45 7.46
CA LYS A 105 -27.27 36.95 7.53
C LYS A 105 -27.49 35.83 6.50
N LEU A 106 -27.99 34.69 6.99
CA LEU A 106 -28.40 33.56 6.15
C LEU A 106 -29.87 33.81 5.82
N LYS A 107 -30.17 33.97 4.54
CA LYS A 107 -31.48 34.40 4.02
C LYS A 107 -32.13 33.26 3.26
#